data_AF-A0A956CDX5-F1
#
_entry.id   AF-A0A956CDX5-F1
#
_cell.length_a   1.000
_cell.length_b   1.000
_cell.length_c   1.000
_cell.angle_alpha   90.00
_cell.angle_beta   90.00
_cell.angle_gamma   90.00
#
_symmetry.space_group_name_H-M   'P 1'
#
loop_
_entity.id
_entity.type
_entity.pdbx_description
1 polymer ?
#
loop_
_entity_poly.entity_id
_entity_poly.type
_entity_poly.pdbx_seq_one_letter_code
_entity_poly.pdbx_strand_id
1 'polypeptide(L)'
;MGTRFLEDPVTHAAPEPIPRIAHTTAEVAAMLGLSPDALRRRCERAAVPGEGAELVAHLDLGIMARKRGGRWVFLVPPELLAHWRK
;
A
#
# COMPACT_ATOMS: atom_id res chain seq x y z
N MET A 1 16.02 -15.32 -49.46
CA MET A 1 15.32 -15.70 -48.21
C MET A 1 16.10 -15.13 -47.05
N GLY A 2 15.66 -14.01 -46.48
CA GLY A 2 16.26 -13.39 -45.29
C GLY A 2 15.18 -13.29 -44.23
N THR A 3 15.40 -13.90 -43.09
CA THR A 3 14.48 -13.96 -41.95
C THR A 3 14.28 -12.57 -41.36
N ARG A 4 13.02 -12.12 -41.27
CA ARG A 4 12.61 -10.92 -40.53
C ARG A 4 13.09 -11.03 -39.09
N PHE A 5 13.94 -10.10 -38.67
CA PHE A 5 14.08 -9.72 -37.26
C PHE A 5 12.73 -9.14 -36.83
N LEU A 6 11.96 -9.92 -36.08
CA LEU A 6 10.83 -9.42 -35.33
C LEU A 6 11.45 -8.69 -34.13
N GLU A 7 11.60 -7.38 -34.22
CA GLU A 7 11.88 -6.54 -33.06
C GLU A 7 10.70 -6.70 -32.10
N ASP A 8 10.91 -7.48 -31.04
CA ASP A 8 10.00 -7.55 -29.90
C ASP A 8 9.89 -6.13 -29.32
N PRO A 9 8.71 -5.48 -29.34
CA PRO A 9 8.55 -4.26 -28.59
C PRO A 9 8.55 -4.67 -27.12
N VAL A 10 9.70 -4.53 -26.45
CA VAL A 10 9.78 -4.51 -24.99
C VAL A 10 8.91 -3.35 -24.52
N THR A 11 7.63 -3.67 -24.37
CA THR A 11 6.65 -2.84 -23.67
C THR A 11 7.25 -2.67 -22.29
N HIS A 12 7.78 -1.48 -21.99
CA HIS A 12 7.96 -1.02 -20.61
C HIS A 12 6.55 -1.01 -20.00
N ALA A 13 6.10 -2.17 -19.55
CA ALA A 13 4.94 -2.27 -18.69
C ALA A 13 5.27 -1.36 -17.51
N ALA A 14 4.51 -0.26 -17.38
CA ALA A 14 4.50 0.52 -16.15
C ALA A 14 4.48 -0.48 -14.99
N PRO A 15 5.35 -0.33 -13.98
CA PRO A 15 5.49 -1.34 -12.92
C PRO A 15 4.10 -1.69 -12.46
N GLU A 16 3.72 -2.96 -12.67
CA GLU A 16 2.37 -3.44 -12.39
C GLU A 16 1.99 -2.92 -11.00
N PRO A 17 0.86 -2.21 -10.84
CA PRO A 17 0.53 -1.61 -9.56
C PRO A 17 0.43 -2.77 -8.58
N ILE A 18 1.46 -2.89 -7.73
CA ILE A 18 1.57 -3.92 -6.71
C ILE A 18 0.19 -3.99 -6.06
N PRO A 19 -0.52 -5.14 -6.10
CA PRO A 19 -1.88 -5.20 -5.63
C PRO A 19 -1.88 -4.96 -4.12
N ARG A 20 -2.11 -3.72 -3.72
CA ARG A 20 -2.17 -3.33 -2.32
C ARG A 20 -3.58 -3.61 -1.85
N ILE A 21 -3.71 -4.64 -1.01
CA ILE A 21 -5.01 -5.01 -0.45
C ILE A 21 -5.37 -3.95 0.59
N ALA A 22 -6.59 -3.42 0.45
CA ALA A 22 -7.14 -2.45 1.38
C ALA A 22 -7.55 -3.18 2.67
N HIS A 23 -6.85 -2.89 3.76
CA HIS A 23 -7.15 -3.42 5.08
C HIS A 23 -7.73 -2.35 5.99
N THR A 24 -8.54 -2.80 6.95
CA THR A 24 -9.07 -1.95 8.01
C THR A 24 -8.01 -1.67 9.07
N THR A 25 -8.20 -0.61 9.86
CA THR A 25 -7.34 -0.30 11.00
C THR A 25 -7.20 -1.48 11.96
N ALA A 26 -8.27 -2.23 12.20
CA ALA A 26 -8.27 -3.33 13.15
C ALA A 26 -7.41 -4.50 12.66
N GLU A 27 -7.51 -4.86 11.38
CA GLU A 27 -6.67 -5.90 10.78
C GLU A 27 -5.20 -5.51 10.81
N VAL A 28 -4.86 -4.29 10.36
CA VAL A 28 -3.45 -3.85 10.36
C VAL A 28 -2.91 -3.72 11.76
N ALA A 29 -3.72 -3.26 12.71
CA ALA A 29 -3.31 -3.20 14.11
C ALA A 29 -3.03 -4.60 14.67
N ALA A 30 -3.89 -5.58 14.39
CA ALA A 30 -3.66 -6.97 14.77
C ALA A 30 -2.39 -7.54 14.13
N MET A 31 -2.16 -7.27 12.84
CA MET A 31 -0.96 -7.73 12.13
C MET A 31 0.34 -7.10 12.67
N LEU A 32 0.28 -5.84 13.12
CA LEU A 32 1.40 -5.13 13.73
C LEU A 32 1.54 -5.40 15.24
N GLY A 33 0.63 -6.17 15.86
CA GLY A 33 0.60 -6.37 17.31
C GLY A 33 0.33 -5.10 18.12
N LEU A 34 -0.35 -4.12 17.52
CA LEU A 34 -0.67 -2.83 18.12
C LEU A 34 -2.16 -2.73 18.45
N SER A 35 -2.51 -1.84 19.39
CA SER A 35 -3.91 -1.44 19.56
C SER A 35 -4.37 -0.56 18.38
N PRO A 36 -5.62 -0.68 17.92
CA PRO A 36 -6.15 0.12 16.81
C PRO A 36 -6.08 1.63 17.09
N ASP A 37 -6.31 2.06 18.33
CA ASP A 37 -6.13 3.45 18.76
C ASP A 37 -4.67 3.92 18.66
N ALA A 38 -3.72 3.07 19.05
CA ALA A 38 -2.29 3.39 18.95
C ALA A 38 -1.86 3.52 17.49
N LEU A 39 -2.34 2.63 16.62
CA LEU A 39 -2.10 2.69 15.18
C LEU A 39 -2.70 3.97 14.58
N ARG A 40 -3.95 4.31 14.95
CA ARG A 40 -4.61 5.54 14.48
C ARG A 40 -3.83 6.79 14.89
N ARG A 41 -3.41 6.91 16.16
CA ARG A 41 -2.59 8.03 16.64
C ARG A 41 -1.24 8.11 15.92
N ARG A 42 -0.64 6.97 15.56
CA ARG A 42 0.59 6.93 14.76
C ARG A 42 0.34 7.44 13.34
N CYS A 43 -0.76 7.02 12.72
CA CYS A 43 -1.18 7.51 11.40
C CYS A 43 -1.47 9.00 11.42
N GLU A 44 -2.21 9.50 12.41
CA GLU A 44 -2.54 10.92 12.54
C GLU A 44 -1.29 11.79 12.77
N ARG A 45 -0.25 11.27 13.46
CA ARG A 45 1.04 11.96 13.63
C ARG A 45 1.92 11.93 12.38
N ALA A 46 1.92 10.83 11.64
CA ALA A 46 2.68 10.67 10.40
C ALA A 46 1.90 11.12 9.15
N ALA A 47 0.67 11.60 9.32
CA ALA A 47 -0.21 12.03 8.26
C ALA A 47 0.36 13.29 7.61
N VAL A 48 0.68 13.19 6.33
CA VAL A 48 0.96 14.32 5.46
C VAL A 48 -0.26 14.59 4.58
N PRO A 49 -0.57 15.86 4.28
CA PRO A 49 -1.58 16.18 3.27
C PRO A 49 -1.15 15.58 1.93
N GLY A 50 -2.02 14.77 1.33
CA GLY A 50 -1.84 14.19 -0.01
C GLY A 50 -2.43 15.09 -1.09
N GLU A 51 -2.57 14.55 -2.30
CA GLU A 51 -3.29 15.25 -3.37
C GLU A 51 -4.78 15.44 -3.01
N GLY A 52 -5.23 16.69 -3.03
CA GLY A 52 -6.62 17.07 -2.72
C GLY A 52 -6.91 17.13 -1.22
N ALA A 53 -7.98 16.45 -0.78
CA ALA A 53 -8.47 16.44 0.60
C ALA A 53 -8.15 15.13 1.34
N GLU A 54 -7.13 14.40 0.88
CA GLU A 54 -6.72 13.12 1.43
C GLU A 54 -5.56 13.32 2.41
N LEU A 55 -5.54 12.57 3.51
CA LEU A 55 -4.33 12.46 4.34
C LEU A 55 -3.65 11.14 4.02
N VAL A 56 -2.34 11.15 3.82
CA VAL A 56 -1.54 9.96 3.57
C VAL A 56 -0.53 9.83 4.70
N ALA A 57 -0.47 8.68 5.35
CA ALA A 57 0.55 8.37 6.33
C ALA A 57 1.36 7.17 5.83
N HIS A 58 2.67 7.34 5.76
CA HIS A 58 3.58 6.25 5.46
C HIS A 58 3.99 5.60 6.78
N LEU A 59 3.70 4.31 6.90
CA LEU A 59 4.10 3.49 8.04
C LEU A 59 5.32 2.65 7.64
N ASP A 60 5.94 2.05 8.65
CA ASP A 60 7.03 1.10 8.48
C ASP A 60 6.62 -0.06 7.54
N LEU A 61 7.63 -0.72 6.95
CA LEU A 61 7.43 -1.88 6.05
C LEU A 61 6.70 -1.56 4.74
N GLY A 62 6.65 -0.27 4.35
CA GLY A 62 6.03 0.16 3.09
C GLY A 62 4.50 0.20 3.12
N ILE A 63 3.89 0.11 4.30
CA ILE A 63 2.43 0.24 4.47
C ILE A 63 2.06 1.71 4.28
N MET A 64 1.05 1.99 3.45
CA MET A 64 0.51 3.34 3.28
C MET A 64 -0.92 3.41 3.83
N ALA A 65 -1.18 4.33 4.74
CA ALA A 65 -2.52 4.61 5.23
C ALA A 65 -3.07 5.87 4.56
N ARG A 66 -4.26 5.80 3.97
CA ARG A 66 -4.96 6.93 3.38
C ARG A 66 -6.22 7.23 4.19
N LYS A 67 -6.43 8.47 4.58
CA LYS A 67 -7.67 8.95 5.19
C LYS A 67 -8.53 9.61 4.13
N ARG A 68 -9.72 9.06 3.91
CA ARG A 68 -10.75 9.65 3.02
C ARG A 68 -12.07 9.72 3.77
N GLY A 69 -12.68 10.91 3.86
CA GLY A 69 -13.98 11.10 4.51
C GLY A 69 -14.03 10.65 5.97
N GLY A 70 -12.92 10.78 6.72
CA GLY A 70 -12.83 10.39 8.13
C GLY A 70 -12.44 8.93 8.38
N ARG A 71 -12.41 8.07 7.35
CA ARG A 71 -12.01 6.67 7.47
C ARG A 71 -10.57 6.45 6.99
N TRP A 72 -9.79 5.70 7.75
CA TRP A 72 -8.47 5.24 7.35
C TRP A 72 -8.57 3.93 6.56
N VAL A 73 -7.85 3.87 5.45
CA VAL A 73 -7.68 2.69 4.60
C VAL A 73 -6.20 2.40 4.48
N PHE A 74 -5.79 1.18 4.78
CA PHE A 74 -4.39 0.78 4.78
C PHE A 74 -4.10 -0.05 3.55
N LEU A 75 -3.09 0.35 2.80
CA LEU A 75 -2.57 -0.32 1.63
C LEU A 75 -1.32 -1.08 2.07
N VAL A 76 -1.46 -2.38 2.27
CA VAL A 76 -0.38 -3.27 2.71
C VAL A 76 0.24 -3.93 1.49
N PRO A 77 1.58 -3.96 1.36
CA PRO A 77 2.24 -4.69 0.28
C PRO A 77 2.01 -6.20 0.41
N PRO A 78 1.82 -6.93 -0.71
CA PRO A 78 1.52 -8.36 -0.72
C PRO A 78 2.65 -9.20 -0.13
N GLU A 79 3.90 -8.76 -0.23
CA GLU A 79 5.05 -9.43 0.39
C GLU A 79 4.87 -9.54 1.90
N LEU A 80 4.38 -8.47 2.54
CA LEU A 80 4.13 -8.47 3.98
C LEU A 80 2.95 -9.38 4.35
N LEU A 81 1.93 -9.45 3.49
CA LEU A 81 0.79 -10.36 3.69
C LEU A 81 1.20 -11.83 3.58
N ALA A 82 2.13 -12.16 2.68
CA ALA A 82 2.65 -13.52 2.54
C ALA A 82 3.38 -14.00 3.80
N HIS A 83 4.07 -13.09 4.52
CA HIS A 83 4.73 -13.40 5.78
C HIS A 83 3.77 -13.69 6.94
N TRP A 84 2.55 -13.16 6.92
CA TRP A 84 1.56 -13.34 7.99
C TRP A 84 0.55 -14.46 7.75
N ARG A 85 0.42 -14.94 6.51
CA ARG A 85 -0.48 -16.07 6.15
C ARG A 85 0.15 -17.45 6.33
N LYS A 86 1.36 -17.54 6.89
CA LYS A 86 2.14 -18.77 7.07
C LYS A 86 2.22 -19.16 8.54
#